data_AF-A0A062G1F7-F1
#
_entry.id   AF-A0A062G1F7-F1
#
_cell.length_a   1.000
_cell.length_b   1.000
_cell.length_c   1.000
_cell.angle_alpha   90.00
_cell.angle_beta   90.00
_cell.angle_gamma   90.00
#
_symmetry.space_group_name_H-M   'P 1'
#
loop_
_entity.id
_entity.type
_entity.pdbx_description
1 polymer ?
#
loop_
_entity_poly.entity_id
_entity_poly.type
_entity_poly.pdbx_seq_one_letter_code
_entity_poly.pdbx_strand_id
1 'polypeptide(L)'
;MSELIVKDNALIQASYTLDTVEQRLILLAIAEARETGHGITENSLLEVHASSYINTFNVEKHTAYTVLRDASKSLFDRYVTYHDINPKTGKDRSFHCRWVDKIGYEPQSGIVFLRFTQDIVQLISNNKFI
;
A
#
# COMPACT_ATOMS: atom_id res chain seq x y z
N MET A 1 -16.72 20.91 4.12
CA MET A 1 -16.51 19.75 5.03
C MET A 1 -16.61 18.39 4.33
N SER A 2 -16.68 18.31 2.99
CA SER A 2 -16.83 17.06 2.23
C SER A 2 -15.56 16.54 1.53
N GLU A 3 -14.49 17.35 1.45
CA GLU A 3 -13.25 16.96 0.74
C GLU A 3 -12.51 15.78 1.40
N LEU A 4 -12.55 15.68 2.73
CA LEU A 4 -11.93 14.58 3.49
C LEU A 4 -12.62 13.24 3.22
N ILE A 5 -13.97 13.23 3.22
CA ILE A 5 -14.78 12.02 3.04
C ILE A 5 -14.59 11.42 1.63
N VAL A 6 -14.38 12.25 0.61
CA VAL A 6 -14.13 11.78 -0.77
C VAL A 6 -12.75 11.11 -0.88
N LYS A 7 -11.73 11.62 -0.17
CA LYS A 7 -10.37 11.05 -0.16
C LYS A 7 -10.26 9.78 0.69
N ASP A 8 -10.93 9.74 1.84
CA ASP A 8 -10.94 8.55 2.72
C ASP A 8 -11.58 7.34 2.02
N ASN A 9 -12.58 7.57 1.17
CA ASN A 9 -13.18 6.53 0.34
C ASN A 9 -12.31 6.15 -0.87
N ALA A 10 -11.47 7.05 -1.41
CA ALA A 10 -10.72 6.77 -2.64
C ALA A 10 -9.72 5.62 -2.47
N LEU A 11 -9.02 5.53 -1.33
CA LEU A 11 -8.09 4.43 -1.06
C LEU A 11 -8.81 3.10 -0.86
N ILE A 12 -9.95 3.12 -0.15
CA ILE A 12 -10.80 1.94 0.08
C ILE A 12 -11.41 1.48 -1.25
N GLN A 13 -11.85 2.42 -2.09
CA GLN A 13 -12.40 2.09 -3.42
C GLN A 13 -11.32 1.56 -4.36
N ALA A 14 -10.12 2.14 -4.30
CA ALA A 14 -8.96 1.68 -5.04
C ALA A 14 -8.52 0.28 -4.62
N SER A 15 -8.59 -0.06 -3.33
CA SER A 15 -8.19 -1.37 -2.82
C SER A 15 -9.11 -2.50 -3.28
N TYR A 16 -10.36 -2.22 -3.71
CA TYR A 16 -11.21 -3.25 -4.33
C TYR A 16 -10.64 -3.82 -5.63
N THR A 17 -9.73 -3.10 -6.28
CA THR A 17 -9.03 -3.65 -7.46
C THR A 17 -7.95 -4.66 -7.07
N LEU A 18 -7.45 -4.60 -5.82
CA LEU A 18 -6.38 -5.43 -5.29
C LEU A 18 -6.84 -6.85 -4.98
N ASP A 19 -5.97 -7.82 -5.25
CA ASP A 19 -6.20 -9.17 -4.75
C ASP A 19 -5.95 -9.25 -3.24
N THR A 20 -6.38 -10.35 -2.63
CA THR A 20 -6.29 -10.52 -1.17
C THR A 20 -4.86 -10.49 -0.65
N VAL A 21 -3.87 -10.97 -1.42
CA VAL A 21 -2.48 -10.99 -0.96
C VAL A 21 -1.86 -9.60 -1.05
N GLU A 22 -2.13 -8.85 -2.12
CA GLU A 22 -1.74 -7.45 -2.27
C GLU A 22 -2.32 -6.59 -1.14
N GLN A 23 -3.60 -6.76 -0.80
CA GLN A 23 -4.21 -6.07 0.34
C GLN A 23 -3.51 -6.41 1.66
N ARG A 24 -3.22 -7.69 1.91
CA ARG A 24 -2.50 -8.13 3.11
C ARG A 24 -1.06 -7.59 3.17
N LEU A 25 -0.38 -7.53 2.04
CA LEU A 25 0.96 -6.95 1.92
C LEU A 25 0.97 -5.47 2.32
N ILE A 26 0.00 -4.68 1.83
CA ILE A 26 -0.15 -3.27 2.20
C ILE A 26 -0.43 -3.12 3.70
N LEU A 27 -1.35 -3.93 4.25
CA LEU A 27 -1.68 -3.89 5.69
C LEU A 27 -0.47 -4.17 6.57
N LEU A 28 0.33 -5.18 6.23
CA LEU A 28 1.56 -5.50 6.97
C LEU A 28 2.58 -4.37 6.88
N ALA A 29 2.78 -3.79 5.69
CA ALA A 29 3.70 -2.67 5.52
C ALA A 29 3.28 -1.44 6.35
N ILE A 30 1.97 -1.15 6.42
CA ILE A 30 1.43 -0.07 7.26
C ILE A 30 1.63 -0.39 8.75
N ALA A 31 1.38 -1.63 9.17
CA ALA A 31 1.56 -2.05 10.56
C ALA A 31 3.03 -1.90 11.02
N GLU A 32 3.97 -2.41 10.24
CA GLU A 32 5.42 -2.27 10.50
C GLU A 32 5.88 -0.81 10.60
N ALA A 33 5.41 0.05 9.68
CA ALA A 33 5.77 1.46 9.70
C ALA A 33 5.30 2.18 10.98
N ARG A 34 4.22 1.70 11.60
CA ARG A 34 3.69 2.23 12.88
C ARG A 34 4.43 1.68 14.07
N GLU A 35 4.70 0.38 14.09
CA GLU A 35 5.40 -0.28 15.19
C GLU A 35 6.82 0.25 15.33
N THR A 36 7.50 0.52 14.21
CA THR A 36 8.86 1.08 14.20
C THR A 36 8.92 2.58 14.48
N GLY A 37 7.79 3.29 14.46
CA GLY A 37 7.71 4.74 14.71
C GLY A 37 8.32 5.63 13.61
N HIS A 38 8.82 5.06 12.51
CA HIS A 38 9.41 5.81 11.40
C HIS A 38 8.38 6.52 10.53
N GLY A 39 7.10 6.12 10.64
CA GLY A 39 6.03 6.65 9.80
C GLY A 39 6.17 6.24 8.33
N ILE A 40 5.13 6.55 7.56
CA ILE A 40 5.11 6.25 6.12
C ILE A 40 5.40 7.56 5.37
N THR A 41 6.57 7.62 4.74
CA THR A 41 6.98 8.74 3.87
C THR A 41 7.29 8.22 2.47
N GLU A 42 7.35 9.10 1.48
CA GLU A 42 7.73 8.78 0.10
C GLU A 42 9.18 8.30 -0.04
N ASN A 43 9.99 8.45 1.02
CA ASN A 43 11.37 7.99 1.08
C ASN A 43 11.53 6.70 1.91
N SER A 44 10.50 6.30 2.67
CA SER A 44 10.54 5.14 3.55
C SER A 44 10.52 3.84 2.74
N LEU A 45 11.60 3.07 2.81
CA LEU A 45 11.61 1.70 2.31
C LEU A 45 11.09 0.77 3.43
N LEU A 46 9.88 0.26 3.28
CA LEU A 46 9.21 -0.57 4.27
C LEU A 46 9.63 -2.03 4.11
N GLU A 47 9.78 -2.71 5.23
CA GLU A 47 10.15 -4.13 5.31
C GLU A 47 8.91 -4.94 5.68
N VAL A 48 8.65 -6.02 4.95
CA VAL A 48 7.58 -6.95 5.26
C VAL A 48 8.16 -8.35 5.38
N HIS A 49 8.13 -8.87 6.61
CA HIS A 49 8.63 -10.20 6.91
C HIS A 49 7.59 -11.28 6.59
N ALA A 50 8.04 -12.37 5.96
CA ALA A 50 7.18 -13.53 5.73
C ALA A 50 6.64 -14.12 7.05
N SER A 51 7.40 -14.03 8.14
CA SER A 51 6.95 -14.41 9.48
C SER A 51 5.73 -13.62 9.95
N SER A 52 5.70 -12.30 9.73
CA SER A 52 4.54 -11.45 10.06
C SER A 52 3.31 -11.89 9.26
N TYR A 53 3.47 -12.20 7.97
CA TYR A 53 2.38 -12.73 7.15
C TYR A 53 1.84 -14.08 7.64
N ILE A 54 2.73 -15.01 8.03
CA ILE A 54 2.35 -16.30 8.61
C ILE A 54 1.56 -16.10 9.90
N ASN A 55 2.09 -15.28 10.82
CA ASN A 55 1.51 -15.12 12.15
C ASN A 55 0.18 -14.36 12.11
N THR A 56 0.06 -13.33 11.27
CA THR A 56 -1.16 -12.50 11.19
C THR A 56 -2.29 -13.20 10.44
N PHE A 57 -1.99 -13.97 9.39
CA PHE A 57 -3.01 -14.56 8.51
C PHE A 57 -3.09 -16.08 8.56
N ASN A 58 -2.31 -16.74 9.43
CA ASN A 58 -2.27 -18.19 9.60
C ASN A 58 -2.07 -18.95 8.28
N VAL A 59 -1.15 -18.48 7.44
CA VAL A 59 -0.83 -19.09 6.14
C VAL A 59 0.25 -20.15 6.24
N GLU A 60 0.38 -20.97 5.21
CA GLU A 60 1.41 -22.00 5.13
C GLU A 60 2.83 -21.38 5.07
N LYS A 61 3.72 -21.85 5.97
CA LYS A 61 5.07 -21.30 6.15
C LYS A 61 5.96 -21.43 4.90
N HIS A 62 5.87 -22.55 4.18
CA HIS A 62 6.78 -22.87 3.09
C HIS A 62 6.60 -21.96 1.87
N THR A 63 5.41 -21.38 1.72
CA THR A 63 5.04 -20.58 0.55
C THR A 63 4.90 -19.09 0.85
N ALA A 64 4.84 -18.70 2.13
CA ALA A 64 4.61 -17.32 2.57
C ALA A 64 5.52 -16.28 1.90
N TYR A 65 6.83 -16.52 1.85
CA TYR A 65 7.78 -15.60 1.21
C TYR A 65 7.51 -15.44 -0.29
N THR A 66 7.32 -16.55 -1.00
CA THR A 66 7.04 -16.55 -2.45
C THR A 66 5.73 -15.81 -2.76
N VAL A 67 4.70 -16.04 -1.95
CA VAL A 67 3.40 -15.38 -2.04
C VAL A 67 3.54 -13.86 -1.88
N LEU A 68 4.26 -13.38 -0.85
CA LEU A 68 4.51 -11.95 -0.68
C LEU A 68 5.34 -11.35 -1.80
N ARG A 69 6.39 -12.06 -2.24
CA ARG A 69 7.25 -11.63 -3.34
C ARG A 69 6.43 -11.41 -4.61
N ASP A 70 5.58 -12.37 -4.96
CA ASP A 70 4.81 -12.31 -6.20
C ASP A 70 3.68 -11.26 -6.10
N ALA A 71 3.06 -11.10 -4.92
CA ALA A 71 2.12 -10.00 -4.66
C ALA A 71 2.79 -8.63 -4.78
N SER A 72 4.02 -8.45 -4.31
CA SER A 72 4.73 -7.17 -4.47
C SER A 72 5.00 -6.81 -5.92
N LYS A 73 5.27 -7.81 -6.78
CA LYS A 73 5.45 -7.60 -8.23
C LYS A 73 4.15 -7.17 -8.86
N SER A 74 3.07 -7.89 -8.58
CA SER A 74 1.74 -7.53 -9.06
C SER A 74 1.38 -6.10 -8.63
N LEU A 75 1.60 -5.76 -7.35
CA LEU A 75 1.34 -4.43 -6.82
C LEU A 75 2.16 -3.32 -7.50
N PHE A 76 3.41 -3.60 -7.89
CA PHE A 76 4.27 -2.65 -8.60
C PHE A 76 3.79 -2.33 -10.02
N ASP A 77 3.14 -3.30 -10.67
CA ASP A 77 2.55 -3.14 -12.00
C ASP A 77 1.13 -2.56 -11.94
N ARG A 78 0.56 -2.40 -10.74
CA ARG A 78 -0.81 -1.89 -10.53
C ARG A 78 -0.85 -0.37 -10.48
N TYR A 79 -1.90 0.14 -11.13
CA TYR A 79 -2.28 1.54 -11.08
C TYR A 79 -3.54 1.70 -10.22
N VAL A 80 -3.62 2.82 -9.52
CA VAL A 80 -4.84 3.33 -8.89
C VAL A 80 -5.32 4.53 -9.67
N THR A 81 -6.64 4.65 -9.81
CA THR A 81 -7.29 5.84 -10.33
C THR A 81 -8.03 6.55 -9.22
N TYR A 82 -7.77 7.84 -9.03
CA TYR A 82 -8.57 8.68 -8.13
C TYR A 82 -9.10 9.90 -8.86
N HIS A 83 -10.20 10.44 -8.34
CA HIS A 83 -10.90 11.57 -8.92
C HIS A 83 -10.96 12.72 -7.92
N ASP A 84 -10.80 13.94 -8.42
CA ASP A 84 -11.05 15.14 -7.65
C ASP A 84 -11.76 16.21 -8.49
N ILE A 85 -12.17 17.30 -7.84
CA ILE A 85 -12.71 18.48 -8.50
C ILE A 85 -11.61 19.53 -8.56
N ASN A 86 -11.36 20.09 -9.74
CA ASN A 86 -10.44 21.21 -9.88
C ASN A 86 -10.98 22.43 -9.10
N PRO A 87 -10.27 22.92 -8.08
CA PRO A 87 -10.78 24.00 -7.23
C PRO A 87 -10.89 25.35 -7.97
N LYS A 88 -10.20 25.52 -9.11
CA LYS A 88 -10.24 26.75 -9.91
C LYS A 88 -11.35 26.75 -10.95
N THR A 89 -11.69 25.58 -11.50
CA THR A 89 -12.61 25.48 -12.65
C THR A 89 -13.89 24.71 -12.34
N GLY A 90 -13.96 24.02 -11.20
CA GLY A 90 -15.09 23.16 -10.84
C GLY A 90 -15.24 21.91 -11.69
N LYS A 91 -14.28 21.59 -12.56
CA LYS A 91 -14.33 20.42 -13.46
C LYS A 91 -13.75 19.18 -12.80
N ASP A 92 -14.32 18.03 -13.12
CA ASP A 92 -13.78 16.73 -12.73
C ASP A 92 -12.37 16.51 -13.30
N ARG A 93 -11.49 15.93 -12.48
CA ARG A 93 -10.17 15.44 -12.90
C ARG A 93 -10.01 13.99 -12.49
N SER A 94 -9.30 13.25 -13.33
CA SER A 94 -8.95 11.84 -13.09
C SER A 94 -7.44 11.71 -13.14
N PHE A 95 -6.87 11.06 -12.13
CA PHE A 95 -5.43 10.85 -11.98
C PHE A 95 -5.14 9.37 -11.89
N HIS A 96 -4.05 8.94 -12.54
CA HIS A 96 -3.57 7.57 -12.49
C HIS A 96 -2.16 7.59 -11.89
N CYS A 97 -1.97 6.84 -10.80
CA CYS A 97 -0.66 6.69 -10.17
C CYS A 97 -0.43 5.24 -9.76
N ARG A 98 0.82 4.88 -9.46
CA ARG A 98 1.17 3.53 -9.00
C ARG A 98 0.99 3.39 -7.50
N TRP A 99 0.80 2.16 -7.05
CA TRP A 99 0.79 1.85 -5.62
C TRP A 99 2.18 2.01 -4.99
N VAL A 100 3.19 1.42 -5.62
CA VAL A 100 4.57 1.44 -5.17
C VAL A 100 5.50 1.83 -6.31
N ASP A 101 6.59 2.53 -6.01
CA ASP A 101 7.61 2.90 -7.01
C ASP A 101 8.92 2.09 -6.87
N LYS A 102 9.03 1.27 -5.83
CA LYS A 102 10.19 0.44 -5.58
C LYS A 102 9.76 -0.82 -4.82
N ILE A 103 10.31 -1.95 -5.26
CA ILE A 103 10.22 -3.23 -4.57
C ILE A 103 11.62 -3.85 -4.47
N GLY A 104 11.83 -4.68 -3.45
CA GLY A 104 13.11 -5.36 -3.20
C GLY A 104 12.92 -6.68 -2.48
N TYR A 105 13.95 -7.52 -2.49
CA TYR A 105 13.85 -8.90 -2.00
C TYR A 105 15.11 -9.31 -1.27
N GLU A 106 14.94 -9.91 -0.09
CA GLU A 106 16.00 -10.61 0.63
C GLU A 106 15.55 -12.04 0.95
N PRO A 107 15.80 -13.01 0.04
CA PRO A 107 15.29 -14.37 0.19
C PRO A 107 15.83 -15.10 1.44
N GLN A 108 17.08 -14.86 1.82
CA GLN A 108 17.70 -15.55 2.95
C GLN A 108 17.08 -15.15 4.30
N SER A 109 16.67 -13.88 4.43
CA SER A 109 15.96 -13.37 5.61
C SER A 109 14.43 -13.50 5.50
N GLY A 110 13.91 -13.82 4.32
CA GLY A 110 12.46 -13.91 4.07
C GLY A 110 11.76 -12.55 4.09
N ILE A 111 12.44 -11.49 3.62
CA ILE A 111 11.94 -10.11 3.65
C ILE A 111 11.63 -9.62 2.24
N VAL A 112 10.48 -8.96 2.11
CA VAL A 112 10.11 -8.18 0.92
C VAL A 112 10.14 -6.71 1.31
N PHE A 113 10.71 -5.89 0.44
CA PHE A 113 10.78 -4.44 0.61
C PHE A 113 9.83 -3.77 -0.35
N LEU A 114 9.16 -2.71 0.08
CA LEU A 114 8.37 -1.85 -0.81
C LEU A 114 8.41 -0.39 -0.37
N ARG A 115 8.22 0.52 -1.34
CA ARG A 115 8.05 1.94 -1.07
C ARG A 115 6.82 2.46 -1.78
N PHE A 116 5.90 3.02 -0.99
CA PHE A 116 4.71 3.66 -1.52
C PHE A 116 5.06 4.91 -2.31
N THR A 117 4.31 5.17 -3.37
CA THR A 117 4.43 6.43 -4.12
C THR A 117 3.95 7.61 -3.26
N GLN A 118 4.40 8.81 -3.59
CA GLN A 118 3.97 10.04 -2.91
C GLN A 118 2.43 10.19 -2.88
N ASP A 119 1.74 9.88 -3.97
CA ASP A 119 0.27 9.91 -4.02
C ASP A 119 -0.36 8.96 -2.99
N ILE A 120 0.14 7.73 -2.88
CA ILE A 120 -0.37 6.75 -1.91
C ILE A 120 -0.07 7.17 -0.47
N VAL A 121 1.12 7.71 -0.21
CA VAL A 121 1.47 8.23 1.13
C VAL A 121 0.50 9.33 1.54
N GLN A 122 0.15 10.25 0.63
CA GLN A 122 -0.85 11.28 0.92
C GLN A 122 -2.25 10.71 1.17
N LEU A 123 -2.63 9.63 0.48
CA LEU A 123 -3.90 8.96 0.71
C LEU A 123 -3.94 8.23 2.07
N ILE A 124 -2.84 7.61 2.49
CA ILE A 124 -2.73 6.91 3.78
C ILE A 124 -2.72 7.91 4.94
N SER A 125 -1.86 8.93 4.88
CA SER A 125 -1.65 9.89 5.98
C SER A 125 -2.86 10.79 6.27
N ASN A 126 -3.71 11.04 5.27
CA ASN A 126 -4.94 11.82 5.47
C ASN A 126 -6.08 11.01 6.09
N ASN A 127 -5.98 9.67 6.08
CA ASN A 127 -7.00 8.78 6.60
C ASN A 127 -6.76 8.57 8.10
N LYS A 128 -7.34 9.44 8.93
CA LYS A 128 -7.18 9.47 10.40
C LYS A 128 -7.72 8.23 11.14
N PHE A 129 -8.25 7.25 10.43
CA PHE A 129 -8.90 6.06 11.00
C PHE A 129 -8.13 4.76 10.78
N ILE A 130 -6.94 4.84 10.20
CA ILE A 130 -6.01 3.73 10.19
C ILE A 130 -5.03 3.96 11.31
#